data_AF-A0A6V7L6H6-F1
#
_entry.id   AF-A0A6V7L6H6-F1
#
_cell.length_a   1.000
_cell.length_b   1.000
_cell.length_c   1.000
_cell.angle_alpha   90.00
_cell.angle_beta   90.00
_cell.angle_gamma   90.00
#
_symmetry.space_group_name_H-M   'P 1'
#
loop_
_entity.id
_entity.type
_entity.pdbx_description
1 polymer ?
#
loop_
_entity_poly.entity_id
_entity_poly.type
_entity_poly.pdbx_seq_one_letter_code
_entity_poly.pdbx_strand_id
1 'polypeptide(L)' 'CEYYVHTDCQDFAVADCKENATYLPGKDLASVKHTHHWREGNLPNNSKCAVCKKSCFSLECLAGFRCEWCGMT' A
#
# COMPACT_ATOMS: atom_id res chain seq x y z
N CYS A 1 -1.64 -10.11 3.47
CA CYS A 1 -1.35 -9.10 4.52
C CYS A 1 -1.81 -7.71 4.02
N GLU A 2 -2.85 -7.09 4.57
CA GLU A 2 -3.50 -5.97 3.89
C GLU A 2 -2.95 -4.60 4.36
N TYR A 3 -2.20 -3.91 3.49
CA TYR A 3 -1.62 -2.59 3.77
C TYR A 3 -2.53 -1.50 3.21
N TYR A 4 -3.13 -0.70 4.08
CA TYR A 4 -4.04 0.38 3.73
C TYR A 4 -3.53 1.73 4.21
N VAL A 5 -3.80 2.79 3.45
CA VAL A 5 -3.46 4.16 3.84
C VAL A 5 -4.58 5.13 3.42
N HIS A 6 -4.73 6.23 4.14
CA HIS A 6 -5.53 7.35 3.64
C HIS A 6 -4.88 7.96 2.40
N THR A 7 -5.68 8.65 1.59
CA THR A 7 -5.22 9.48 0.47
C THR A 7 -4.07 10.40 0.88
N ASP A 8 -4.22 11.11 1.98
CA ASP A 8 -3.22 12.06 2.49
C ASP A 8 -2.04 11.36 3.18
N CYS A 9 -2.21 10.10 3.59
CA CYS A 9 -1.16 9.30 4.23
C CYS A 9 -0.32 8.51 3.22
N GLN A 10 -0.69 8.49 1.94
CA GLN A 10 0.03 7.75 0.90
C GLN A 10 1.49 8.20 0.77
N ASP A 11 1.72 9.51 0.81
CA ASP A 11 3.07 10.10 0.70
C ASP A 11 3.97 9.73 1.89
N PHE A 12 3.36 9.58 3.07
CA PHE A 12 4.05 9.19 4.30
C PHE A 12 4.20 7.68 4.48
N ALA A 13 3.65 6.89 3.55
CA ALA A 13 3.74 5.45 3.63
C ALA A 13 5.17 4.99 3.35
N VAL A 14 5.74 4.23 4.28
CA VAL A 14 7.05 3.59 4.07
C VAL A 14 6.96 2.71 2.83
N ALA A 15 7.96 2.78 1.96
CA ALA A 15 7.98 2.04 0.71
C ALA A 15 8.54 0.62 0.91
N ASP A 16 7.91 -0.17 1.78
CA ASP A 16 8.39 -1.51 2.19
C ASP A 16 7.74 -2.68 1.44
N CYS A 17 7.10 -2.41 0.29
CA CYS A 17 6.33 -3.40 -0.45
C CYS A 17 7.13 -4.68 -0.78
N LYS A 18 6.67 -5.83 -0.25
CA LYS A 18 7.37 -7.13 -0.34
C LYS A 18 7.39 -7.73 -1.75
N GLU A 19 6.40 -7.49 -2.60
CA GLU A 19 6.36 -8.05 -3.96
C GLU A 19 7.21 -7.27 -4.98
N ASN A 20 7.72 -6.08 -4.64
CA ASN A 20 8.76 -5.42 -5.44
C ASN A 20 10.15 -6.09 -5.26
N ALA A 21 10.21 -7.23 -4.58
CA ALA A 21 11.34 -8.16 -4.60
C ALA A 21 11.37 -9.06 -5.85
N THR A 22 10.67 -8.69 -6.93
CA THR A 22 10.78 -9.42 -8.21
C THR A 22 12.12 -9.09 -8.84
N TYR A 23 13.07 -10.00 -8.68
CA TYR A 23 14.40 -9.95 -9.29
C TYR A 23 14.31 -9.60 -10.78
N LEU A 24 14.84 -8.44 -11.16
CA LEU A 24 15.04 -8.07 -12.56
C LEU A 24 16.46 -8.52 -12.96
N PRO A 25 16.62 -9.52 -13.84
CA PRO A 25 17.94 -9.95 -14.28
C PRO A 25 18.68 -8.77 -14.94
N GLY A 26 19.83 -8.40 -14.38
CA GLY A 26 20.68 -7.30 -14.88
C GLY A 26 20.51 -5.95 -14.16
N LYS A 27 19.69 -5.85 -13.11
CA LYS A 27 19.51 -4.62 -12.33
C LYS A 27 19.99 -4.84 -10.90
N ASP A 28 20.90 -3.98 -10.43
CA ASP A 28 21.42 -4.03 -9.06
C ASP A 28 20.28 -3.88 -8.05
N LEU A 29 20.18 -4.81 -7.10
CA LEU A 29 19.09 -4.85 -6.12
C LEU A 29 19.03 -3.58 -5.26
N ALA A 30 20.16 -2.90 -5.04
CA ALA A 30 20.21 -1.65 -4.28
C ALA A 30 19.70 -0.44 -5.09
N SER A 31 19.59 -0.56 -6.42
CA SER A 31 19.00 0.46 -7.31
C SER A 31 17.48 0.29 -7.45
N VAL A 32 16.92 -0.81 -6.94
CA VAL A 32 15.49 -1.07 -7.01
C VAL A 32 14.77 -0.26 -5.94
N LYS A 33 14.11 0.82 -6.36
CA LYS A 33 13.18 1.55 -5.49
C LYS A 33 11.96 0.67 -5.23
N HIS A 34 11.84 0.19 -4.00
CA HIS A 34 10.63 -0.48 -3.55
C HIS A 34 9.55 0.59 -3.45
N THR A 35 8.41 0.38 -4.11
CA THR A 35 7.24 1.25 -4.03
C THR A 35 5.99 0.39 -3.84
N HIS A 36 4.99 0.92 -3.14
CA HIS A 36 3.70 0.26 -3.06
C HIS A 36 2.91 0.56 -4.33
N HIS A 37 2.31 -0.47 -4.91
CA HIS A 37 1.33 -0.27 -5.98
C HIS A 37 -0.03 0.02 -5.36
N TRP A 38 -0.31 1.31 -5.21
CA TRP A 38 -1.54 1.82 -4.62
C TRP A 38 -2.70 1.73 -5.59
N ARG A 39 -3.82 1.20 -5.12
CA ARG A 39 -5.09 1.19 -5.84
C ARG A 39 -6.18 1.75 -4.94
N GLU A 40 -6.90 2.73 -5.46
CA GLU A 40 -8.13 3.22 -4.82
C GLU A 40 -9.20 2.15 -4.92
N GLY A 41 -9.84 1.86 -3.80
CA GLY A 41 -10.87 0.83 -3.74
C GLY A 41 -11.72 0.98 -2.48
N ASN A 42 -12.87 0.31 -2.49
CA ASN A 42 -13.67 0.17 -1.28
C ASN A 42 -12.91 -0.69 -0.30
N LEU A 43 -12.34 -0.04 0.70
CA LEU A 43 -11.63 -0.71 1.77
C LEU A 43 -12.63 -1.46 2.66
N PRO A 44 -12.33 -2.69 3.10
CA PRO A 44 -13.23 -3.43 3.96
C PRO A 44 -13.52 -2.68 5.26
N ASN A 45 -14.74 -2.86 5.79
CA ASN A 45 -15.11 -2.36 7.10
C ASN A 45 -14.07 -2.81 8.13
N ASN A 46 -13.48 -1.86 8.85
CA ASN A 46 -12.36 -2.04 9.79
C ASN A 46 -10.93 -1.89 9.21
N SER A 47 -10.77 -1.42 7.97
CA SER A 47 -9.44 -1.06 7.45
C SER A 47 -8.82 0.08 8.25
N LYS A 48 -7.57 -0.12 8.69
CA LYS A 48 -6.79 0.88 9.45
C LYS A 48 -5.60 1.34 8.64
N CYS A 49 -5.36 2.65 8.66
CA CYS A 49 -4.23 3.27 8.00
C CYS A 49 -2.92 2.80 8.66
N ALA A 50 -1.97 2.33 7.86
CA ALA A 50 -0.68 1.87 8.36
C ALA A 50 0.15 3.01 8.98
N VAL A 51 -0.04 4.25 8.51
CA VAL A 51 0.66 5.46 8.96
C VAL A 51 0.06 6.01 10.26
N CYS A 52 -1.21 6.44 10.22
CA CYS A 52 -1.83 7.13 11.36
C CYS A 52 -2.62 6.19 12.29
N LYS A 53 -2.73 4.90 11.97
CA LYS A 53 -3.48 3.85 12.70
C LYS A 53 -4.98 4.12 12.89
N LYS A 54 -5.53 5.17 12.28
CA LYS A 54 -6.97 5.47 12.26
C LYS A 54 -7.68 4.67 11.18
N SER A 55 -8.98 4.46 11.34
CA SER A 55 -9.81 3.85 10.31
C SER A 55 -9.73 4.66 9.01
N CYS A 56 -9.44 3.98 7.90
CA CYS A 56 -9.35 4.58 6.56
C CYS A 56 -10.40 4.06 5.58
N PHE A 57 -11.31 3.19 6.02
CA PHE A 57 -12.46 2.81 5.20
C PHE A 57 -13.57 3.85 5.27
N SER A 58 -14.34 3.96 4.18
CA SER A 58 -15.58 4.74 4.12
C SER A 58 -16.63 3.97 3.33
N LEU A 59 -17.90 4.16 3.68
CA LEU A 59 -19.05 3.52 3.05
C LEU A 59 -19.65 4.37 1.91
N GLU A 60 -19.44 5.69 1.95
CA GLU A 60 -20.05 6.64 1.02
C GLU A 60 -19.12 6.97 -0.16
N CYS A 61 -17.80 6.92 0.05
CA CYS A 61 -16.80 7.26 -0.96
C CYS A 61 -15.55 6.39 -0.82
N LEU A 62 -14.79 6.28 -1.91
CA LEU A 62 -13.45 5.68 -1.90
C LEU A 62 -12.53 6.57 -1.07
N ALA A 63 -12.26 6.21 0.19
CA ALA A 63 -11.53 7.05 1.16
C ALA A 63 -10.12 6.54 1.51
N GLY A 64 -9.55 5.66 0.68
CA GLY A 64 -8.20 5.17 0.92
C GLY A 64 -7.64 4.30 -0.20
N PHE A 65 -6.33 4.08 -0.09
CA PHE A 65 -5.56 3.25 -1.00
C PHE A 65 -5.23 1.92 -0.33
N ARG A 66 -5.33 0.84 -1.12
CA ARG A 66 -4.78 -0.46 -0.76
C ARG A 66 -3.56 -0.75 -1.62
N CYS A 67 -2.54 -1.36 -1.04
CA CYS A 67 -1.45 -1.87 -1.85
C CYS A 67 -1.85 -3.23 -2.46
N GLU A 68 -1.92 -3.33 -3.79
CA GLU A 68 -2.26 -4.60 -4.46
C GLU A 68 -1.17 -5.66 -4.26
N TRP A 69 0.08 -5.22 -4.23
CA TRP A 69 1.26 -6.05 -4.09
C TRP A 69 1.49 -6.57 -2.66
N CYS A 70 1.04 -5.84 -1.64
CA CYS A 70 1.10 -6.37 -0.27
C CYS A 70 -0.04 -7.39 -0.01
N GLY A 71 -1.13 -7.28 -0.76
CA GLY A 71 -2.32 -8.12 -0.64
C GLY A 71 -2.14 -9.55 -1.13
N MET A 72 -1.20 -9.84 -2.05
CA MET A 72 -0.98 -11.18 -2.61
C MET A 72 -0.01 -12.06 -1.80
N THR A 73 -0.06 -11.96 -0.46
CA THR A 73 0.67 -12.86 0.45
C THR A 73 -0.28 -13.59 1.38
#